data_AF-A0A6P8ZJ76-F1
#
_entry.id   AF-A0A6P8ZJ76-F1
#
_cell.length_a   1.000
_cell.length_b   1.000
_cell.length_c   1.000
_cell.angle_alpha   90.00
_cell.angle_beta   90.00
_cell.angle_gamma   90.00
#
_symmetry.space_group_name_H-M   'P 1'
#
loop_
_entity.id
_entity.type
_entity.pdbx_description
1 polymer ?
#
loop_
_entity_poly.entity_id
_entity_poly.type
_entity_poly.pdbx_seq_one_letter_code
_entity_poly.pdbx_strand_id
1 'polypeptide(L)'
;MQLVRMFTGNEWRFRTEGMADLASRLSPADRESFYFDPANYTWPEYFERCVLGVREHYHKETLDTLPRAAKELRIWRLVHWFSHLLLFVVVAWPASALLGWIAGLVFAAVFMLLFIWI
;
A
#
# COMPACT_ATOMS: atom_id res chain seq x y z
N MET A 1 -10.11 -19.33 6.34
CA MET A 1 -8.67 -18.97 6.47
C MET A 1 -7.71 -20.00 5.87
N GLN A 2 -7.97 -21.32 5.89
CA GLN A 2 -7.04 -22.32 5.31
C GLN A 2 -6.79 -22.17 3.81
N LEU A 3 -7.80 -21.79 3.02
CA LEU A 3 -7.69 -21.62 1.57
C LEU A 3 -6.72 -20.50 1.18
N VAL A 4 -6.79 -19.36 1.87
CA VAL A 4 -5.97 -18.16 1.62
C VAL A 4 -4.49 -18.45 1.82
N ARG A 5 -4.15 -19.24 2.84
CA ARG A 5 -2.76 -19.57 3.20
C ARG A 5 -2.00 -20.25 2.06
N MET A 6 -2.67 -21.06 1.25
CA MET A 6 -2.06 -21.68 0.07
C MET A 6 -1.72 -20.64 -1.01
N PHE A 7 -2.56 -19.63 -1.17
CA PHE A 7 -2.37 -18.58 -2.17
C PHE A 7 -1.40 -17.50 -1.71
N THR A 8 -1.37 -17.14 -0.43
CA THR A 8 -0.53 -16.06 0.10
C THR A 8 0.81 -16.52 0.67
N GLY A 9 0.94 -17.81 1.02
CA GLY A 9 2.15 -18.35 1.67
C GLY A 9 3.15 -19.00 0.73
N ASN A 10 2.82 -19.14 -0.56
CA ASN A 10 3.67 -19.80 -1.55
C ASN A 10 4.14 -18.81 -2.63
N GLU A 11 5.35 -19.02 -3.15
CA GLU A 11 5.83 -18.32 -4.34
C GLU A 11 5.12 -18.87 -5.59
N TRP A 12 4.56 -17.98 -6.41
CA TRP A 12 3.92 -18.35 -7.66
C TRP A 12 4.79 -17.89 -8.83
N ARG A 13 5.33 -18.86 -9.59
CA ARG A 13 6.06 -18.60 -10.83
C ARG A 13 5.13 -18.72 -12.02
N PHE A 14 4.72 -17.57 -12.55
CA PHE A 14 3.90 -17.50 -13.75
C PHE A 14 4.81 -17.54 -14.99
N ARG A 15 4.71 -18.61 -15.79
CA ARG A 15 5.40 -18.70 -17.09
C ARG A 15 4.55 -18.01 -18.16
N THR A 16 5.15 -17.10 -18.91
CA THR A 16 4.45 -16.30 -19.95
C THR A 16 4.68 -16.83 -21.37
N GLU A 17 5.59 -17.79 -21.56
CA GLU A 17 5.96 -18.35 -22.87
C GLU A 17 4.74 -18.88 -23.65
N GLY A 18 3.86 -19.64 -22.98
CA GLY A 18 2.64 -20.17 -23.60
C GLY A 18 1.61 -19.11 -23.95
N MET A 19 1.59 -18.00 -23.21
CA MET A 19 0.71 -16.85 -23.50
C MET A 19 1.13 -16.17 -24.80
N ALA A 20 2.44 -15.99 -25.01
CA ALA A 20 2.99 -15.40 -26.23
C ALA A 20 2.79 -16.31 -27.46
N ASP A 21 3.00 -17.61 -27.32
CA ASP A 21 2.72 -18.59 -28.39
C ASP A 21 1.25 -18.58 -28.78
N LEU A 22 0.34 -18.65 -27.79
CA LEU A 22 -1.10 -18.63 -28.02
C LEU A 22 -1.52 -17.32 -28.71
N ALA A 23 -1.03 -16.17 -28.25
CA ALA A 23 -1.29 -14.89 -28.88
C ALA A 23 -0.86 -14.88 -30.35
N SER A 24 0.30 -15.46 -30.68
CA SER A 24 0.81 -15.54 -32.06
C SER A 24 -0.09 -16.35 -33.00
N ARG A 25 -0.87 -17.30 -32.45
CA ARG A 25 -1.72 -18.22 -33.21
C ARG A 25 -3.16 -17.74 -33.38
N LEU A 26 -3.56 -16.69 -32.66
CA LEU A 26 -4.90 -16.12 -32.75
C LEU A 26 -5.08 -15.28 -34.00
N SER A 27 -6.33 -15.28 -34.50
CA SER A 27 -6.73 -14.40 -35.59
C SER A 27 -6.66 -12.93 -35.14
N PRO A 28 -6.51 -11.97 -36.08
CA PRO A 28 -6.54 -10.55 -35.74
C PRO A 28 -7.82 -10.14 -34.96
N ALA A 29 -8.97 -10.69 -35.33
CA ALA A 29 -10.26 -10.42 -34.67
C ALA A 29 -10.29 -10.95 -33.22
N ASP A 30 -9.72 -12.12 -32.97
CA ASP A 30 -9.65 -12.68 -31.61
C ASP A 30 -8.64 -11.93 -30.76
N ARG A 31 -7.52 -11.47 -31.34
CA ARG A 31 -6.54 -10.63 -30.61
C ARG A 31 -7.13 -9.29 -30.16
N GLU A 32 -8.08 -8.73 -30.91
CA GLU A 32 -8.82 -7.54 -30.48
C GLU A 32 -9.87 -7.85 -29.40
N SER A 33 -10.47 -9.05 -29.45
CA SER A 33 -11.49 -9.47 -28.48
C SER A 33 -10.90 -9.89 -27.12
N PHE A 34 -9.65 -10.37 -27.11
CA PHE A 34 -8.98 -10.89 -25.91
C PHE A 34 -7.70 -10.12 -25.62
N TYR A 35 -7.61 -9.56 -24.41
CA TYR A 35 -6.44 -8.83 -23.96
C TYR A 35 -5.30 -9.79 -23.59
N PHE A 36 -4.35 -9.98 -24.50
CA PHE A 36 -3.13 -10.79 -24.26
C PHE A 36 -1.91 -9.96 -23.87
N ASP A 37 -1.90 -8.66 -24.20
CA ASP A 37 -0.81 -7.75 -23.89
C ASP A 37 -1.11 -6.98 -22.59
N PRO A 38 -0.31 -7.17 -21.52
CA PRO A 38 -0.44 -6.41 -20.29
C PRO A 38 -0.28 -4.91 -20.46
N ALA A 39 0.42 -4.45 -21.51
CA ALA A 39 0.59 -3.02 -21.80
C ALA A 39 -0.72 -2.34 -22.23
N ASN A 40 -1.69 -3.12 -22.73
CA ASN A 40 -2.98 -2.59 -23.18
C ASN A 40 -3.97 -2.35 -22.03
N TYR A 41 -3.62 -2.68 -20.78
CA TYR A 41 -4.47 -2.43 -19.63
C TYR A 41 -4.27 -1.04 -19.05
N THR A 42 -5.37 -0.40 -18.66
CA THR A 42 -5.36 0.72 -17.72
C THR A 42 -5.08 0.17 -16.30
N TRP A 43 -3.81 0.02 -15.96
CA TRP A 43 -3.38 -0.52 -14.67
C TRP A 43 -4.06 0.10 -13.44
N PRO A 44 -4.27 1.43 -13.35
CA PRO A 44 -4.99 2.03 -12.22
C PRO A 44 -6.40 1.47 -12.04
N GLU A 45 -7.18 1.34 -13.11
CA GLU A 45 -8.55 0.82 -13.05
C GLU A 45 -8.56 -0.67 -12.69
N TYR A 46 -7.60 -1.44 -13.22
CA TYR A 46 -7.46 -2.84 -12.88
C TYR A 46 -7.24 -3.02 -11.36
N PHE A 47 -6.27 -2.29 -10.80
CA PHE A 47 -5.99 -2.38 -9.37
C PHE A 47 -7.13 -1.86 -8.51
N GLU A 48 -7.81 -0.78 -8.93
CA GLU A 48 -8.99 -0.29 -8.26
C GLU A 48 -10.07 -1.38 -8.17
N ARG A 49 -10.41 -2.02 -9.30
CA ARG A 49 -11.37 -3.14 -9.32
C ARG A 49 -10.93 -4.31 -8.45
N CYS A 50 -9.65 -4.64 -8.43
CA CYS A 50 -9.11 -5.67 -7.54
C CYS A 50 -9.33 -5.32 -6.06
N VAL A 51 -9.01 -4.08 -5.65
CA VAL A 51 -9.19 -3.63 -4.25
C VAL A 51 -10.66 -3.62 -3.85
N LEU A 52 -11.55 -3.15 -4.73
CA LEU A 52 -13.00 -3.18 -4.50
C LEU A 52 -13.52 -4.62 -4.41
N GLY A 53 -13.05 -5.51 -5.27
CA GLY A 53 -13.40 -6.93 -5.25
C GLY A 53 -12.99 -7.61 -3.94
N VAL A 54 -11.77 -7.34 -3.45
CA VAL A 54 -11.30 -7.84 -2.14
C VAL A 54 -12.19 -7.30 -1.02
N ARG A 55 -12.51 -6.01 -1.02
CA ARG A 55 -13.40 -5.41 -0.01
C ARG A 55 -14.75 -6.12 0.08
N GLU A 56 -15.41 -6.28 -1.06
CA GLU A 56 -16.75 -6.85 -1.13
C GLU A 56 -16.77 -8.37 -0.91
N HIS A 57 -15.86 -9.10 -1.54
CA HIS A 57 -15.92 -10.56 -1.58
C HIS A 57 -15.11 -11.22 -0.48
N TYR A 58 -13.96 -10.64 -0.12
CA TYR A 58 -13.05 -11.20 0.88
C TYR A 58 -13.38 -10.66 2.28
N HIS A 59 -13.50 -9.34 2.44
CA HIS A 59 -13.85 -8.72 3.72
C HIS A 59 -15.35 -8.66 4.01
N LYS A 60 -16.21 -8.92 3.01
CA LYS A 60 -17.67 -8.83 3.14
C LYS A 60 -18.15 -7.43 3.55
N GLU A 61 -17.44 -6.39 3.13
CA GLU A 61 -17.79 -4.99 3.38
C GLU A 61 -18.49 -4.39 2.15
N THR A 62 -19.63 -3.73 2.34
CA THR A 62 -20.34 -3.06 1.23
C THR A 62 -19.59 -1.80 0.77
N LEU A 63 -19.73 -1.46 -0.51
CA LEU A 63 -19.07 -0.30 -1.10
C LEU A 63 -19.55 1.04 -0.50
N ASP A 64 -20.76 1.08 0.06
CA ASP A 64 -21.32 2.26 0.75
C ASP A 64 -20.49 2.72 1.95
N THR A 65 -19.65 1.82 2.49
CA THR A 65 -18.76 2.14 3.62
C THR A 65 -17.43 2.77 3.19
N LEU A 66 -17.15 2.89 1.88
CA LEU A 66 -15.92 3.51 1.37
C LEU A 66 -15.71 4.96 1.83
N PRO A 67 -16.72 5.86 1.82
CA PRO A 67 -16.52 7.23 2.31
C PRO A 67 -16.15 7.27 3.80
N ARG A 68 -16.71 6.36 4.59
CA ARG A 68 -16.35 6.21 6.01
C ARG A 68 -14.90 5.74 6.15
N ALA A 69 -14.51 4.68 5.44
CA ALA A 69 -13.14 4.18 5.47
C ALA A 69 -12.10 5.25 5.05
N ALA A 70 -12.43 6.06 4.03
CA ALA A 70 -11.59 7.19 3.62
C ALA A 70 -11.46 8.26 4.71
N LYS A 71 -12.55 8.55 5.45
CA LYS A 71 -12.53 9.46 6.60
C LYS A 71 -11.67 8.92 7.73
N GLU A 72 -11.84 7.65 8.10
CA GLU A 72 -11.03 6.98 9.11
C GLU A 72 -9.54 7.05 8.75
N LEU A 73 -9.19 6.77 7.49
CA LEU A 73 -7.80 6.83 7.03
C LEU A 73 -7.20 8.25 7.15
N ARG A 74 -7.99 9.31 6.89
CA ARG A 74 -7.56 10.70 7.10
C ARG A 74 -7.33 10.99 8.59
N ILE A 75 -8.20 10.50 9.46
CA ILE A 75 -8.05 10.64 10.91
C ILE A 75 -6.79 9.90 11.37
N TRP A 76 -6.58 8.65 10.96
CA TRP A 76 -5.38 7.89 11.29
C TRP A 76 -4.11 8.56 10.78
N ARG A 77 -4.14 9.16 9.59
CA ARG A 77 -3.02 9.95 9.07
C ARG A 77 -2.73 11.16 9.96
N LEU A 78 -3.78 11.86 10.42
CA LEU A 78 -3.65 12.98 11.33
C LEU A 78 -3.05 12.52 12.67
N VAL A 79 -3.60 11.47 13.26
CA VAL A 79 -3.10 10.86 14.51
C VAL A 79 -1.64 10.45 14.37
N HIS A 80 -1.25 9.87 13.24
CA HIS A 80 0.13 9.51 12.95
C HIS A 80 1.03 10.75 12.94
N TRP A 81 0.71 11.80 12.19
CA TRP A 81 1.53 13.01 12.18
C TRP A 81 1.60 13.70 13.56
N PHE A 82 0.49 13.72 14.30
CA PHE A 82 0.46 14.24 15.66
C PHE A 82 1.29 13.39 16.63
N SER A 83 1.25 12.06 16.53
CA SER A 83 2.04 11.19 17.39
C SER A 83 3.54 11.40 17.14
N HIS A 84 3.92 11.64 15.88
CA HIS A 84 5.29 12.02 15.52
C HIS A 84 5.65 13.38 16.14
N LEU A 85 4.85 14.42 15.91
CA LEU A 85 5.11 15.73 16.50
C LEU A 85 5.23 15.66 18.04
N LEU A 86 4.33 14.93 18.69
CA LEU A 86 4.34 14.73 20.13
C LEU A 86 5.63 14.05 20.59
N LEU A 87 6.03 12.95 19.93
CA LEU A 87 7.28 12.25 20.23
C LEU A 87 8.49 13.19 20.10
N PHE A 88 8.53 13.99 19.04
CA PHE A 88 9.61 14.96 18.82
C PHE A 88 9.69 15.97 19.98
N VAL A 89 8.55 16.54 20.40
CA VAL A 89 8.51 17.50 21.52
C VAL A 89 8.92 16.83 22.84
N VAL A 90 8.45 15.61 23.11
CA VAL A 90 8.78 14.86 24.33
C VAL A 90 10.28 14.56 24.42
N VAL A 91 10.98 14.37 23.30
CA VAL A 91 12.43 14.18 23.27
C VAL A 91 13.19 15.51 23.29
N ALA A 92 12.74 16.49 22.50
CA ALA A 92 13.38 17.79 22.38
C ALA A 92 13.33 18.61 23.67
N TRP A 93 12.24 18.54 24.43
CA TRP A 93 12.07 19.28 25.69
C TRP A 93 13.17 18.96 26.73
N PRO A 94 13.37 17.70 27.18
CA PRO A 94 14.44 17.36 28.10
C PRO A 94 15.83 17.51 27.46
N ALA A 95 16.00 17.19 26.17
CA ALA A 95 17.29 17.32 25.50
C ALA A 95 17.74 18.78 25.41
N SER A 96 16.82 19.71 25.18
CA SER A 96 17.12 21.14 25.12
C SER A 96 17.47 21.73 26.50
N ALA A 97 16.86 21.21 27.58
CA ALA A 97 17.21 21.59 28.94
C ALA A 97 18.61 21.11 29.36
N LEU A 98 19.05 19.96 28.83
CA LEU A 98 20.35 19.35 29.15
C LEU A 98 21.51 19.85 28.26
N LEU A 99 21.27 19.98 26.95
CA LEU A 99 22.31 20.20 25.94
C LEU A 99 22.26 21.61 25.34
N GLY A 100 21.24 22.40 25.65
CA GLY A 100 20.93 23.68 25.01
C GLY A 100 20.00 23.52 23.81
N TRP A 101 19.37 24.63 23.39
CA TRP A 101 18.22 24.59 22.48
C TRP A 101 18.55 24.01 21.11
N ILE A 102 19.68 24.40 20.51
CA ILE A 102 20.09 23.90 19.19
C ILE A 102 20.50 22.42 19.26
N ALA A 103 21.34 22.05 20.23
CA ALA A 103 21.81 20.68 20.37
C ALA A 103 20.69 19.70 20.73
N GLY A 104 19.73 20.13 21.57
CA GLY A 104 18.56 19.33 21.91
C GLY A 104 17.62 19.06 20.72
N LEU A 105 17.41 20.04 19.85
CA LEU A 105 16.63 19.87 18.62
C LEU A 105 17.32 18.94 17.63
N VAL A 106 18.63 19.08 17.46
CA VAL A 106 19.43 18.18 16.60
C VAL A 106 19.38 16.75 17.14
N PHE A 107 19.53 16.57 18.45
CA PHE A 107 19.42 15.27 19.09
C PHE A 107 18.04 14.62 18.86
N ALA A 108 16.95 15.37 19.05
CA ALA A 108 15.60 14.89 18.82
C ALA A 108 15.35 14.50 17.35
N ALA A 109 15.90 15.25 16.39
CA ALA A 109 15.80 14.95 14.97
C ALA A 109 16.55 13.65 14.61
N VAL A 110 17.78 13.49 15.13
CA VAL A 110 18.57 12.26 14.94
C VAL A 110 17.86 11.05 15.57
N PHE A 111 17.35 11.22 16.80
CA PHE A 111 16.57 10.19 17.48
C PHE A 111 15.36 9.76 16.64
N MET A 112 14.60 10.71 16.11
CA MET A 112 13.47 10.40 15.24
C MET A 112 13.88 9.62 13.98
N LEU A 113 14.94 10.05 13.29
CA LEU A 113 15.39 9.37 12.08
C LEU A 113 15.81 7.91 12.35
N LEU A 114 16.41 7.64 13.50
CA LEU A 114 16.83 6.29 13.88
C LEU A 114 15.65 5.36 14.23
N PHE A 115 14.60 5.89 14.86
CA PHE A 115 13.50 5.08 15.39
C PHE A 115 12.24 5.03 14.51
N ILE A 116 12.11 5.89 13.50
CA ILE A 116 10.95 5.91 12.59
C ILE A 116 11.18 5.08 11.32
N TRP A 117 12.44 4.85 10.95
CA TRP A 117 12.82 4.07 9.75
C TRP A 117 13.14 2.59 10.05
N ILE A 118 12.94 2.13 11.29
CA ILE A 118 12.99 0.72 11.71
C ILE A 118 11.57 0.29 12.08
#